data_AF-A0A4Z0QDN8-F1
#
_entry.id   AF-A0A4Z0QDN8-F1
#
_cell.length_a   1.000
_cell.length_b   1.000
_cell.length_c   1.000
_cell.angle_alpha   90.00
_cell.angle_beta   90.00
_cell.angle_gamma   90.00
#
_symmetry.space_group_name_H-M   'P 1'
#
loop_
_entity.id
_entity.type
_entity.pdbx_description
1 polymer ?
#
loop_
_entity_poly.entity_id
_entity_poly.type
_entity_poly.pdbx_seq_one_letter_code
_entity_poly.pdbx_strand_id
1 'polypeptide(L)'
;MLLLSSLVLSLSAWGQGRSANDGFQRRDGAMYVIRNGVKRPMTHDAHLPNGRVITRDGFVVARDGSRQELTEGRGCNLSGAVVPVTTGPGGQLLLAAAPPAPAAAGQVGAAAYLQQLLMSNTKRRGWGYYKKGKHGKGRGKHKKHDD
;
A
#
# COMPACT_ATOMS: atom_id res chain seq x y z
N MET A 1 54.15 5.34 -33.87
CA MET A 1 53.25 5.16 -32.71
C MET A 1 51.97 5.94 -32.98
N LEU A 2 50.91 5.24 -33.40
CA LEU A 2 49.58 5.81 -33.68
C LEU A 2 48.80 5.86 -32.36
N LEU A 3 48.56 7.08 -31.87
CA LEU A 3 47.75 7.35 -30.67
C LEU A 3 46.35 7.81 -31.09
N LEU A 4 45.38 7.23 -30.38
CA LEU A 4 44.09 7.81 -29.97
C LEU A 4 43.14 8.35 -31.05
N SER A 5 41.92 7.84 -31.05
CA SER A 5 40.80 8.56 -30.40
C SER A 5 39.50 7.77 -30.57
N SER A 6 39.17 6.93 -29.58
CA SER A 6 37.85 6.31 -29.47
C SER A 6 36.92 7.26 -28.71
N LEU A 7 36.20 8.14 -29.43
CA LEU A 7 35.20 9.02 -28.83
C LEU A 7 33.81 8.40 -28.98
N VAL A 8 33.44 7.54 -28.03
CA VAL A 8 32.08 7.04 -27.87
C VAL A 8 31.36 7.98 -26.90
N LEU A 9 30.67 9.01 -27.42
CA LEU A 9 29.74 9.79 -26.61
C LEU A 9 28.37 9.12 -26.62
N SER A 10 28.07 8.47 -25.50
CA SER A 10 26.78 7.91 -25.15
C SER A 10 25.70 9.00 -25.14
N LEU A 11 24.89 9.06 -26.21
CA LEU A 11 23.56 9.69 -26.14
C LEU A 11 22.61 8.69 -25.48
N SER A 12 22.34 8.87 -24.19
CA SER A 12 21.30 8.12 -23.50
C SER A 12 20.45 9.06 -22.66
N ALA A 13 19.13 8.88 -22.80
CA ALA A 13 18.09 9.28 -21.86
C ALA A 13 17.54 10.72 -21.93
N TRP A 14 17.10 11.18 -23.10
CA TRP A 14 16.12 12.28 -23.19
C TRP A 14 14.74 11.73 -23.54
N GLY A 15 14.09 11.06 -22.58
CA GLY A 15 12.76 10.50 -22.82
C GLY A 15 11.94 10.10 -21.60
N GLN A 16 12.45 10.26 -20.37
CA GLN A 16 11.77 9.76 -19.17
C GLN A 16 10.93 10.81 -18.42
N GLY A 17 10.84 12.05 -18.91
CA GLY A 17 10.53 13.21 -18.07
C GLY A 17 9.07 13.64 -17.89
N ARG A 18 8.07 13.05 -18.57
CA ARG A 18 6.68 13.55 -18.48
C ARG A 18 5.70 12.63 -17.73
N SER A 19 5.71 11.32 -17.99
CA SER A 19 4.83 10.39 -17.26
C SER A 19 5.34 10.05 -15.85
N ALA A 20 6.59 10.40 -15.52
CA ALA A 20 7.19 10.12 -14.22
C ALA A 20 6.52 10.91 -13.07
N ASN A 21 5.70 11.93 -13.39
CA ASN A 21 5.11 12.82 -12.40
C ASN A 21 3.61 12.64 -12.24
N ASP A 22 3.02 11.62 -12.87
CA ASP A 22 1.60 11.34 -12.73
C ASP A 22 1.34 10.38 -11.56
N GLY A 23 0.28 10.67 -10.80
CA GLY A 23 -0.15 9.81 -9.72
C GLY A 23 -1.06 10.51 -8.74
N PHE A 24 -0.89 10.16 -7.48
CA PHE A 24 -1.75 10.57 -6.39
C PHE A 24 -0.90 10.98 -5.19
N GLN A 25 -1.38 11.93 -4.40
CA GLN A 25 -0.72 12.38 -3.18
C GLN A 25 -1.75 12.63 -2.10
N ARG A 26 -1.43 12.21 -0.86
CA ARG A 26 -2.14 12.69 0.32
C ARG A 26 -1.43 13.91 0.89
N ARG A 27 -2.17 15.00 1.02
CA ARG A 27 -1.65 16.22 1.62
C ARG A 27 -2.73 16.98 2.40
N ASP A 28 -2.39 17.49 3.57
CA ASP A 28 -3.28 18.22 4.46
C ASP A 28 -4.58 17.44 4.75
N GLY A 29 -4.46 16.11 4.89
CA GLY A 29 -5.59 15.21 5.10
C GLY A 29 -6.48 14.96 3.86
N ALA A 30 -6.22 15.62 2.73
CA ALA A 30 -6.96 15.46 1.49
C ALA A 30 -6.16 14.69 0.42
N MET A 31 -6.88 14.00 -0.46
CA MET A 31 -6.28 13.33 -1.63
C MET A 31 -6.25 14.25 -2.86
N TYR A 32 -5.16 14.17 -3.59
CA TYR A 32 -4.95 14.90 -4.83
C TYR A 32 -4.49 13.97 -5.95
N VAL A 33 -4.95 14.27 -7.16
CA VAL A 33 -4.42 13.71 -8.40
C VAL A 33 -3.34 14.67 -8.91
N ILE A 34 -2.20 14.11 -9.28
CA ILE A 34 -1.12 14.85 -9.95
C ILE A 34 -1.11 14.38 -11.40
N ARG A 35 -1.30 15.31 -12.32
CA ARG A 35 -1.21 15.06 -13.77
C ARG A 35 -0.35 16.13 -14.41
N ASN A 36 0.68 15.71 -15.13
CA ASN A 36 1.70 16.58 -15.71
C ASN A 36 2.31 17.53 -14.65
N GLY A 37 2.53 17.03 -13.43
CA GLY A 37 3.04 17.82 -12.30
C GLY A 37 2.05 18.82 -11.68
N VAL A 38 0.81 18.92 -12.20
CA VAL A 38 -0.23 19.79 -11.65
C VAL A 38 -1.10 19.03 -10.66
N LYS A 39 -1.19 19.54 -9.43
CA LYS A 39 -2.04 18.99 -8.37
C LYS A 39 -3.49 19.44 -8.55
N ARG A 40 -4.44 18.50 -8.50
CA ARG A 40 -5.89 18.75 -8.50
C ARG A 40 -6.58 17.95 -7.39
N PRO A 41 -7.61 18.48 -6.71
CA PRO A 41 -8.37 17.72 -5.72
C PRO A 41 -8.93 16.43 -6.31
N MET A 42 -8.84 15.34 -5.55
CA MET A 42 -9.40 14.06 -5.95
C MET A 42 -10.85 13.95 -5.45
N THR A 43 -11.80 14.06 -6.38
CA THR A 43 -13.25 14.08 -6.07
C THR A 43 -13.88 12.68 -6.07
N HIS A 44 -13.21 11.70 -6.67
CA HIS A 44 -13.71 10.34 -6.85
C HIS A 44 -12.55 9.36 -6.66
N ASP A 45 -12.89 8.12 -6.34
CA ASP A 45 -11.94 7.01 -6.34
C ASP A 45 -11.42 6.76 -7.76
N ALA A 46 -10.16 6.35 -7.87
CA ALA A 46 -9.51 6.08 -9.14
C ALA A 46 -9.21 4.60 -9.29
N HIS A 47 -9.76 4.00 -10.34
CA HIS A 47 -9.48 2.62 -10.71
C HIS A 47 -8.27 2.56 -11.63
N LEU A 48 -7.26 1.79 -11.24
CA LEU A 48 -6.05 1.58 -12.02
C LEU A 48 -6.22 0.37 -12.96
N PRO A 49 -5.54 0.35 -14.12
CA PRO A 49 -5.62 -0.76 -15.07
C PRO A 49 -5.21 -2.13 -14.49
N ASN A 50 -4.42 -2.14 -13.41
CA ASN A 50 -4.01 -3.36 -12.70
C ASN A 50 -5.04 -3.86 -11.68
N GLY A 51 -6.24 -3.26 -11.64
CA GLY A 51 -7.33 -3.64 -10.75
C GLY A 51 -7.21 -3.09 -9.32
N ARG A 52 -6.21 -2.24 -9.04
CA ARG A 52 -6.11 -1.52 -7.77
C ARG A 52 -7.04 -0.31 -7.78
N VAL A 53 -7.46 0.14 -6.60
CA VAL A 53 -8.27 1.35 -6.42
C VAL A 53 -7.55 2.31 -5.49
N ILE A 54 -7.44 3.57 -5.89
CA ILE A 54 -6.99 4.65 -5.02
C ILE A 54 -8.23 5.36 -4.52
N THR A 55 -8.46 5.37 -3.21
CA THR A 55 -9.63 6.01 -2.62
C THR A 55 -9.35 7.46 -2.29
N ARG A 56 -10.39 8.30 -2.36
CA ARG A 56 -10.35 9.69 -1.90
C ARG A 56 -10.03 9.83 -0.41
N ASP A 57 -10.28 8.77 0.37
CA ASP A 57 -10.02 8.71 1.81
C ASP A 57 -8.54 8.42 2.12
N GLY A 58 -7.71 8.19 1.09
CA GLY A 58 -6.28 7.98 1.24
C GLY A 58 -5.87 6.51 1.40
N PHE A 59 -6.57 5.58 0.78
CA PHE A 59 -6.18 4.16 0.75
C PHE A 59 -5.83 3.70 -0.66
N VAL A 60 -4.84 2.83 -0.76
CA VAL A 60 -4.58 1.98 -1.92
C VAL A 60 -5.20 0.62 -1.63
N VAL A 61 -6.26 0.27 -2.34
CA VAL A 61 -6.91 -1.03 -2.27
C VAL A 61 -6.33 -1.93 -3.35
N ALA A 62 -5.75 -3.05 -2.96
CA ALA A 62 -5.24 -4.05 -3.87
C ALA A 62 -6.39 -4.92 -4.43
N ARG A 63 -6.09 -5.69 -5.47
CA ARG A 63 -7.07 -6.56 -6.13
C ARG A 63 -7.66 -7.63 -5.21
N ASP A 64 -6.90 -8.07 -4.20
CA ASP A 64 -7.33 -9.03 -3.18
C ASP A 64 -8.18 -8.38 -2.06
N GLY A 65 -8.43 -7.07 -2.13
CA GLY A 65 -9.18 -6.32 -1.14
C GLY A 65 -8.33 -5.81 0.04
N SER A 66 -7.04 -6.16 0.12
CA SER A 66 -6.14 -5.60 1.12
C SER A 66 -6.00 -4.09 0.94
N ARG A 67 -5.86 -3.36 2.05
CA ARG A 67 -5.81 -1.90 2.05
C ARG A 67 -4.51 -1.42 2.67
N GLN A 68 -3.87 -0.49 1.97
CA GLN A 68 -2.69 0.22 2.47
C GLN A 68 -3.02 1.70 2.56
N GLU A 69 -2.87 2.28 3.75
CA GLU A 69 -3.05 3.72 3.93
C GLU A 69 -1.89 4.50 3.30
N LEU A 70 -2.23 5.57 2.56
CA LEU A 70 -1.31 6.64 2.20
C LEU A 70 -1.19 7.57 3.39
N THR A 71 -0.02 7.62 4.01
CA THR A 71 0.26 8.61 5.05
C THR A 71 0.46 10.00 4.46
N GLU A 72 0.34 11.00 5.32
CA GLU A 72 0.54 12.41 4.97
C GLU A 72 1.91 12.64 4.28
N GLY A 73 1.91 13.38 3.18
CA GLY A 73 3.11 13.65 2.38
C GLY A 73 3.57 12.50 1.47
N ARG A 74 2.94 11.32 1.54
CA ARG A 74 3.19 10.20 0.63
C ARG A 74 2.27 10.25 -0.58
N GLY A 75 2.71 9.56 -1.63
CA GLY A 75 1.97 9.45 -2.88
C GLY A 75 1.96 8.04 -3.40
N CYS A 76 1.24 7.87 -4.49
CA CYS A 76 1.11 6.61 -5.20
C CYS A 76 1.21 6.89 -6.69
N ASN A 77 2.06 6.15 -7.40
CA ASN A 77 2.14 6.27 -8.85
C ASN A 77 0.98 5.54 -9.54
N LEU A 78 0.93 5.59 -10.88
CA LEU A 78 -0.10 4.93 -11.67
C LEU A 78 -0.06 3.39 -11.63
N SER A 79 0.99 2.78 -11.07
CA SER A 79 1.04 1.33 -10.83
C SER A 79 0.50 0.93 -9.44
N GLY A 80 0.08 1.89 -8.61
CA GLY A 80 -0.40 1.59 -7.27
C GLY A 80 0.72 1.47 -6.23
N ALA A 81 1.97 1.78 -6.59
CA ALA A 81 3.11 1.71 -5.68
C ALA A 81 3.19 2.99 -4.83
N VAL A 82 3.27 2.82 -3.51
CA VAL A 82 3.43 3.93 -2.57
C VAL A 82 4.86 4.45 -2.65
N VAL A 83 5.00 5.73 -2.96
CA VAL A 83 6.29 6.40 -3.22
C VAL A 83 6.37 7.71 -2.43
N PRO A 84 7.58 8.15 -2.04
CA PRO A 84 7.75 9.50 -1.55
C PRO A 84 7.40 10.51 -2.64
N VAL A 85 6.76 11.61 -2.26
CA VAL A 85 6.57 12.77 -3.14
C VAL A 85 7.62 13.80 -2.76
N THR A 86 8.43 14.20 -3.74
CA THR A 86 9.42 15.27 -3.56
C THR A 86 9.04 16.45 -4.44
N THR A 87 9.48 17.64 -4.03
CA THR A 87 9.32 18.84 -4.88
C THR A 87 10.55 18.96 -5.76
N GLY A 88 10.36 18.93 -7.07
CA GLY A 88 11.40 19.08 -8.07
C GLY A 88 11.75 20.55 -8.35
N PRO A 89 12.73 20.77 -9.24
CA PRO A 89 13.08 22.10 -9.70
C PRO A 89 11.85 22.81 -10.30
N GLY A 90 11.53 24.01 -9.83
CA GLY A 90 10.37 24.78 -10.29
C GLY A 90 9.04 24.46 -9.60
N GLY A 91 9.04 23.77 -8.46
CA GLY A 91 7.84 23.54 -7.65
C GLY A 91 6.95 22.39 -8.14
N GLN A 92 7.40 21.62 -9.12
CA GLN A 92 6.68 20.45 -9.63
C GLN A 92 6.74 19.30 -8.63
N LEU A 93 5.65 18.55 -8.47
CA LEU A 93 5.64 17.35 -7.64
C LEU A 93 6.20 16.17 -8.44
N LEU A 94 7.27 15.58 -7.92
CA LEU A 94 7.91 14.38 -8.46
C LEU A 94 7.51 13.20 -7.58
N LEU A 95 6.86 12.20 -8.18
CA LEU A 95 6.69 10.91 -7.55
C LEU A 95 7.94 10.11 -7.86
N ALA A 96 8.71 9.72 -6.83
CA ALA A 96 9.88 8.87 -7.08
C ALA A 96 9.45 7.64 -7.87
N ALA A 97 10.20 7.27 -8.91
CA ALA A 97 10.00 5.99 -9.57
C ALA A 97 10.06 4.91 -8.47
N ALA A 98 9.06 4.05 -8.41
CA ALA A 98 9.04 2.99 -7.42
C ALA A 98 10.37 2.23 -7.54
N PRO A 99 11.11 2.00 -6.43
CA PRO A 99 12.26 1.12 -6.49
C PRO A 99 11.79 -0.21 -7.10
N PRO A 100 12.60 -0.89 -7.93
CA PRO A 100 12.24 -2.19 -8.46
C PRO A 100 11.82 -3.04 -7.26
N ALA A 101 10.57 -3.50 -7.27
CA ALA A 101 10.10 -4.40 -6.24
C ALA A 101 11.12 -5.54 -6.16
N PRO A 102 11.65 -5.90 -4.98
CA PRO A 102 12.37 -7.16 -4.88
C PRO A 102 11.42 -8.21 -5.42
N ALA A 103 11.85 -8.92 -6.47
CA ALA A 103 11.11 -10.06 -6.98
C ALA A 103 10.69 -10.90 -5.77
N ALA A 104 9.40 -11.21 -5.66
CA ALA A 104 8.88 -12.01 -4.57
C ALA A 104 9.58 -13.39 -4.58
N ALA A 105 10.63 -13.50 -3.78
CA ALA A 105 11.41 -14.69 -3.48
C ALA A 105 12.12 -14.41 -2.14
N GLY A 106 11.74 -14.99 -1.01
CA GLY A 106 10.73 -15.99 -0.77
C GLY A 106 10.33 -15.96 0.71
N GLN A 107 9.49 -16.90 1.07
CA GLN A 107 8.95 -17.17 2.39
C GLN A 107 10.05 -17.22 3.49
N VAL A 108 10.37 -16.08 4.12
CA VAL A 108 11.01 -16.06 5.44
C VAL A 108 9.92 -15.86 6.47
N GLY A 109 9.33 -16.96 6.95
CA GLY A 109 8.29 -16.84 7.97
C GLY A 109 7.76 -18.13 8.59
N ALA A 110 7.99 -19.31 8.01
CA ALA A 110 7.57 -20.56 8.67
C ALA A 110 8.66 -21.07 9.63
N ALA A 111 9.93 -21.13 9.17
CA ALA A 111 11.05 -21.59 9.98
C ALA A 111 11.42 -20.61 11.10
N ALA A 112 11.41 -19.30 10.84
CA ALA A 112 11.70 -18.28 11.84
C ALA A 112 10.61 -18.21 12.94
N TYR A 113 9.34 -18.40 12.57
CA TYR A 113 8.24 -18.44 13.54
C TYR A 113 8.26 -19.72 14.38
N LEU A 114 8.58 -20.88 13.78
CA LEU A 114 8.78 -22.12 14.54
C LEU A 114 10.00 -22.03 15.46
N GLN A 115 11.10 -21.44 15.01
CA GLN A 115 12.30 -21.26 15.83
C GLN A 115 12.04 -20.29 17.00
N GLN A 116 11.24 -19.24 16.79
CA GLN A 116 10.82 -18.33 17.85
C GLN A 116 9.80 -18.96 18.81
N LEU A 117 8.94 -19.87 18.35
CA LEU A 117 8.00 -20.61 19.19
C LEU A 117 8.73 -21.65 20.06
N LEU A 118 9.72 -22.37 19.50
CA LEU A 118 10.53 -23.35 20.24
C LEU A 118 11.43 -22.70 21.29
N MET A 119 11.92 -21.48 21.05
CA MET A 119 12.77 -20.74 22.00
C MET A 119 11.97 -20.01 23.09
N SER A 120 10.65 -19.88 22.97
CA SER A 120 9.81 -19.19 23.96
C SER A 120 9.45 -20.04 25.21
N ASN A 121 9.95 -21.28 25.30
CA ASN A 121 9.56 -22.23 26.34
C ASN A 121 10.45 -22.18 27.61
N THR A 122 10.67 -21.00 28.20
CA THR A 122 11.03 -20.96 29.63
C THR A 122 10.34 -19.81 30.37
N LYS A 123 9.45 -20.20 31.28
CA LYS A 123 8.95 -19.43 32.44
C LYS A 123 8.10 -18.19 32.13
N ARG A 124 6.78 -18.31 32.31
CA ARG A 124 6.02 -17.48 33.28
C ARG A 124 4.57 -17.96 33.48
N ARG A 125 4.39 -18.61 34.64
CA ARG A 125 3.33 -18.47 35.66
C ARG A 125 1.87 -18.24 35.21
N GLY A 126 1.03 -19.15 35.68
CA GLY A 126 -0.36 -19.32 35.29
C GLY A 126 -1.32 -18.20 35.70
N TRP A 127 -2.49 -18.23 35.08
CA TRP A 127 -3.68 -17.57 35.59
C TRP A 127 -4.94 -18.32 35.12
N GLY A 128 -5.73 -18.77 36.09
CA GLY A 128 -7.19 -18.70 36.03
C GLY A 128 -7.91 -19.66 35.08
N TYR A 129 -8.15 -20.88 35.56
CA TYR A 129 -9.36 -21.62 35.24
C TYR A 129 -10.60 -20.73 35.43
N TYR A 130 -11.43 -20.53 34.40
CA TYR A 130 -12.85 -20.24 34.58
C TYR A 130 -13.67 -21.27 33.78
N LYS A 131 -14.51 -21.98 34.53
CA LYS A 131 -15.41 -23.06 34.10
C LYS A 131 -16.81 -22.65 34.58
N LYS A 132 -17.83 -23.04 33.80
CA LYS A 132 -19.31 -22.92 33.99
C LYS A 132 -19.93 -21.71 33.29
N GLY A 133 -21.08 -21.82 32.62
CA GLY A 133 -22.03 -22.92 32.41
C GLY A 133 -22.80 -22.62 31.10
N LYS A 134 -23.07 -23.60 30.23
CA LYS A 134 -24.27 -24.47 30.22
C LYS A 134 -25.61 -23.75 30.50
N HIS A 135 -26.50 -23.89 29.51
CA HIS A 135 -27.97 -23.84 29.52
C HIS A 135 -28.68 -22.48 29.42
N GLY A 136 -29.46 -22.36 28.34
CA GLY A 136 -30.51 -21.36 28.14
C GLY A 136 -31.36 -21.66 26.90
N LYS A 137 -31.92 -22.87 26.80
CA LYS A 137 -33.01 -23.19 25.86
C LYS A 137 -34.25 -22.41 26.33
N GLY A 138 -34.69 -21.42 25.56
CA GLY A 138 -35.99 -20.77 25.71
C GLY A 138 -36.79 -20.87 24.41
N ARG A 139 -37.55 -21.96 24.27
CA ARG A 139 -38.63 -22.06 23.28
C ARG A 139 -39.84 -21.30 23.86
N GLY A 140 -40.36 -20.33 23.12
CA GLY A 140 -41.67 -19.72 23.37
C GLY A 140 -42.51 -19.76 22.08
N LYS A 141 -43.31 -20.82 21.92
CA LYS A 141 -44.42 -20.91 20.97
C LYS A 141 -45.72 -20.64 21.73
N HIS A 142 -46.52 -19.66 21.33
CA HIS A 142 -47.98 -19.53 21.50
C HIS A 142 -48.38 -18.53 20.39
N LYS A 143 -49.11 -18.80 19.30
CA LYS A 143 -50.36 -19.52 18.96
C LYS A 143 -51.64 -18.89 19.55
N LYS A 144 -52.46 -18.33 18.62
CA LYS A 144 -53.93 -18.11 18.63
C LYS A 144 -54.44 -16.96 19.54
N HIS A 145 -55.57 -16.27 19.30
CA HIS A 145 -56.66 -16.25 18.29
C HIS A 145 -57.43 -14.90 18.51
N ASP A 146 -58.21 -14.48 17.49
CA ASP A 146 -59.46 -13.68 17.48
C ASP A 146 -59.71 -12.55 18.51
N ASP A 147 -59.92 -11.33 18.00
CA ASP A 147 -61.25 -10.70 17.83
C ASP A 147 -61.17 -9.64 16.73
#